data_AF-A0A836BH33-F1
#
_entry.id   AF-A0A836BH33-F1
#
_cell.length_a   1.000
_cell.length_b   1.000
_cell.length_c   1.000
_cell.angle_alpha   90.00
_cell.angle_beta   90.00
_cell.angle_gamma   90.00
#
_symmetry.space_group_name_H-M   'P 1'
#
loop_
_entity.id
_entity.type
_entity.pdbx_description
1 polymer ?
#
loop_
_entity_poly.entity_id
_entity_poly.type
_entity_poly.pdbx_seq_one_letter_code
_entity_poly.pdbx_strand_id
1 'polypeptide(L)'
;MRSPLGRTLRAIRDNEVAAESIGKDVTRIRIKTIMIAAAIAAIGGALYAFYVGSTIAIAYDRTSWTFWPFMMILIGGLANNKGVLVGTLLFVTLRKFIIFFKDSLQPYVPFDVVWLDFLLLGVILIAVLLYRPQGIFTEKPTKTISKENFPDKQKG
;
A
#
# COMPACT_ATOMS: atom_id res chain seq x y z
N MET A 1 -12.26 -3.57 -7.55
CA MET A 1 -12.10 -3.02 -8.92
C MET A 1 -12.96 -3.79 -9.91
N ARG A 2 -13.39 -3.16 -11.01
CA ARG A 2 -14.15 -3.84 -12.10
C ARG A 2 -13.32 -4.19 -13.34
N SER A 3 -12.00 -3.94 -13.35
CA SER A 3 -11.11 -4.25 -14.49
C SER A 3 -10.80 -5.76 -14.61
N PRO A 4 -10.74 -6.34 -15.84
CA PRO A 4 -10.42 -7.75 -16.07
C PRO A 4 -9.09 -8.21 -15.46
N LEU A 5 -8.04 -7.37 -15.56
CA LEU A 5 -6.72 -7.68 -15.03
C LEU A 5 -6.72 -7.70 -13.50
N GLY A 6 -7.39 -6.73 -12.86
CA GLY A 6 -7.53 -6.70 -11.40
C GLY A 6 -8.33 -7.87 -10.82
N ARG A 7 -9.33 -8.38 -11.55
CA ARG A 7 -10.05 -9.61 -11.14
C ARG A 7 -9.17 -10.84 -11.22
N THR A 8 -8.35 -10.92 -12.26
CA THR A 8 -7.44 -12.06 -12.46
C THR A 8 -6.35 -12.08 -11.38
N LEU A 9 -5.75 -10.93 -11.07
CA LEU A 9 -4.77 -10.81 -9.98
C LEU A 9 -5.37 -11.14 -8.61
N ARG A 10 -6.62 -10.72 -8.37
CA ARG A 10 -7.34 -11.08 -7.13
C ARG A 10 -7.61 -12.58 -7.03
N ALA A 11 -8.03 -13.21 -8.13
CA ALA A 11 -8.24 -14.66 -8.15
C ALA A 11 -6.93 -15.43 -7.89
N ILE A 12 -5.81 -15.01 -8.49
CA ILE A 12 -4.48 -15.58 -8.25
C ILE A 12 -4.08 -15.43 -6.77
N ARG A 13 -4.32 -14.25 -6.17
CA ARG A 13 -4.03 -13.99 -4.75
C ARG A 13 -4.85 -14.88 -3.82
N ASP A 14 -6.11 -15.10 -4.15
CA ASP A 14 -7.04 -15.85 -3.30
C ASP A 14 -6.81 -17.37 -3.43
N ASN A 15 -6.58 -17.91 -4.64
CA ASN A 15 -6.17 -19.30 -4.88
C ASN A 15 -5.48 -19.48 -6.25
N GLU A 16 -4.17 -19.69 -6.22
CA GLU A 16 -3.33 -19.89 -7.42
C GLU A 16 -3.73 -21.15 -8.20
N VAL A 17 -3.92 -22.29 -7.52
CA VAL A 17 -4.28 -23.58 -8.15
C VAL A 17 -5.64 -23.48 -8.86
N ALA A 18 -6.61 -22.81 -8.24
CA ALA A 18 -7.92 -22.61 -8.86
C ALA A 18 -7.83 -21.70 -10.10
N ALA A 19 -6.98 -20.66 -10.07
CA ALA A 19 -6.75 -19.80 -11.23
C ALA A 19 -6.09 -20.57 -12.39
N GLU A 20 -5.15 -21.47 -12.10
CA GLU A 20 -4.54 -22.34 -13.11
C GLU A 20 -5.56 -23.34 -13.70
N SER A 21 -6.43 -23.92 -12.88
CA SER A 21 -7.46 -24.88 -13.35
C SER A 21 -8.46 -24.30 -14.36
N ILE A 22 -8.66 -22.97 -14.36
CA ILE A 22 -9.51 -22.27 -15.33
C ILE A 22 -8.70 -21.72 -16.53
N GLY A 23 -7.48 -22.21 -16.72
CA GLY A 23 -6.61 -21.90 -17.86
C GLY A 23 -5.88 -20.56 -17.77
N LYS A 24 -5.70 -19.97 -16.56
CA LYS A 24 -4.86 -18.78 -16.39
C LYS A 24 -3.42 -19.20 -16.15
N ASP A 25 -2.52 -18.72 -17.02
CA ASP A 25 -1.08 -18.82 -16.81
C ASP A 25 -0.63 -17.82 -15.73
N VAL A 26 -0.53 -18.31 -14.50
CA VAL A 26 -0.21 -17.48 -13.33
C VAL A 26 1.22 -16.95 -13.40
N THR A 27 2.16 -17.78 -13.86
CA THR A 27 3.58 -17.41 -14.00
C THR A 27 3.74 -16.21 -14.94
N ARG A 28 3.12 -16.27 -16.13
CA ARG A 28 3.21 -15.17 -17.10
C ARG A 28 2.54 -13.89 -16.62
N ILE A 29 1.42 -14.00 -15.90
CA ILE A 29 0.75 -12.83 -15.29
C ILE A 29 1.63 -12.20 -14.20
N ARG A 30 2.27 -13.03 -13.36
CA ARG A 30 3.18 -12.58 -12.30
C ARG A 30 4.39 -11.85 -12.87
N ILE A 31 5.05 -12.42 -13.88
CA ILE A 31 6.20 -11.80 -14.57
C ILE A 31 5.81 -10.45 -15.17
N LYS A 32 4.69 -10.37 -15.90
CA LYS A 32 4.19 -9.10 -16.45
C LYS A 32 3.93 -8.05 -15.37
N THR A 33 3.35 -8.45 -14.25
CA THR A 33 3.04 -7.54 -13.13
C THR A 33 4.33 -7.02 -12.49
N ILE A 34 5.31 -7.89 -12.27
CA ILE A 34 6.62 -7.49 -11.71
C ILE A 34 7.36 -6.57 -12.68
N MET A 35 7.38 -6.86 -13.98
CA MET A 35 8.03 -6.01 -14.97
C MET A 35 7.44 -4.59 -14.99
N ILE A 36 6.10 -4.47 -14.94
CA ILE A 36 5.43 -3.16 -14.90
C ILE A 36 5.78 -2.42 -13.60
N ALA A 37 5.74 -3.10 -12.47
CA ALA A 37 6.10 -2.50 -11.19
C ALA A 37 7.56 -2.03 -11.14
N ALA A 38 8.49 -2.87 -11.64
CA ALA A 38 9.91 -2.55 -11.73
C ALA A 38 10.18 -1.38 -12.67
N ALA A 39 9.49 -1.30 -13.82
CA ALA A 39 9.62 -0.18 -14.74
C ALA A 39 9.19 1.15 -14.09
N ILE A 40 8.06 1.17 -13.39
CA ILE A 40 7.59 2.36 -12.67
C ILE A 40 8.55 2.75 -11.55
N ALA A 41 9.04 1.77 -10.78
CA ALA A 41 10.02 2.00 -9.72
C ALA A 41 11.35 2.54 -10.26
N ALA A 42 11.84 2.01 -11.39
CA ALA A 42 13.06 2.47 -12.04
C ALA A 42 12.93 3.91 -12.54
N ILE A 43 11.80 4.27 -13.16
CA ILE A 43 11.54 5.66 -13.59
C ILE A 43 11.55 6.60 -12.39
N GLY A 44 10.85 6.25 -11.30
CA GLY A 44 10.84 7.05 -10.07
C GLY A 44 12.23 7.20 -9.44
N GLY A 45 13.00 6.11 -9.39
CA GLY A 45 14.38 6.10 -8.89
C GLY A 45 15.32 6.96 -9.75
N ALA A 46 15.22 6.87 -11.07
CA ALA A 46 16.02 7.68 -11.98
C ALA A 46 15.72 9.18 -11.83
N LEU A 47 14.43 9.56 -11.80
CA LEU A 47 14.03 10.95 -11.56
C LEU A 47 14.55 11.46 -10.22
N TYR A 48 14.48 10.65 -9.17
CA TYR A 48 14.99 11.03 -7.85
C TYR A 48 16.50 11.20 -7.84
N ALA A 49 17.25 10.32 -8.51
CA ALA A 49 18.70 10.43 -8.64
C ALA A 49 19.10 11.74 -9.36
N PHE A 50 18.38 12.11 -10.41
CA PHE A 50 18.58 13.41 -11.08
C PHE A 50 18.23 14.60 -10.18
N TYR A 51 17.18 14.49 -9.37
CA TYR A 51 16.79 15.55 -8.44
C TYR A 51 17.83 15.79 -7.33
N VAL A 52 18.39 14.73 -6.75
CA VAL A 52 19.39 14.82 -5.68
C VAL A 52 20.78 15.18 -6.23
N GLY A 53 21.07 14.88 -7.50
CA GLY A 53 22.33 15.20 -8.16
C GLY A 53 23.53 14.36 -7.70
N SER A 54 23.35 13.50 -6.69
CA SER A 54 24.34 12.55 -6.20
C SER A 54 23.66 11.31 -5.65
N THR A 55 24.34 10.16 -5.76
CA THR A 55 23.85 8.87 -5.24
C THR A 55 24.86 8.37 -4.22
N ILE A 56 24.50 8.46 -2.94
CA ILE A 56 25.35 8.02 -1.82
C ILE A 56 24.58 6.93 -1.07
N ALA A 57 25.21 5.76 -0.88
CA ALA A 57 24.55 4.58 -0.30
C ALA A 57 23.91 4.86 1.07
N ILE A 58 24.53 5.72 1.89
CA ILE A 58 24.03 6.05 3.23
C ILE A 58 22.72 6.84 3.23
N ALA A 59 22.39 7.53 2.14
CA ALA A 59 21.15 8.29 2.00
C ALA A 59 19.94 7.38 1.67
N TYR A 60 20.17 6.11 1.33
CA TYR A 60 19.12 5.13 1.05
C TYR A 60 18.81 4.30 2.30
N ASP A 61 18.41 4.98 3.37
CA ASP A 61 18.06 4.31 4.62
C ASP A 61 16.75 3.50 4.47
N ARG A 62 16.68 2.37 5.18
CA ARG A 62 15.52 1.46 5.09
C ARG A 62 14.23 2.13 5.55
N THR A 63 14.31 3.05 6.50
CA THR A 63 13.15 3.73 7.05
C THR A 63 12.51 4.55 5.95
N SER A 64 13.22 5.53 5.38
CA SER A 64 12.77 6.43 4.31
C SER A 64 12.20 5.70 3.09
N TRP A 65 12.87 4.65 2.64
CA TRP A 65 12.57 4.02 1.35
C TRP A 65 11.63 2.82 1.42
N THR A 66 11.50 2.19 2.59
CA THR A 66 10.61 1.03 2.78
C THR A 66 9.45 1.37 3.70
N PHE A 67 9.74 1.88 4.90
CA PHE A 67 8.72 2.06 5.93
C PHE A 67 7.66 3.11 5.55
N TRP A 68 8.06 4.25 4.97
CA TRP A 68 7.10 5.30 4.58
C TRP A 68 6.09 4.83 3.53
N PRO A 69 6.50 4.22 2.40
CA PRO A 69 5.55 3.62 1.46
C PRO A 69 4.61 2.59 2.11
N PHE A 70 5.13 1.70 2.96
CA PHE A 70 4.30 0.73 3.69
C PHE A 70 3.27 1.42 4.58
N MET A 71 3.68 2.46 5.31
CA MET A 71 2.78 3.21 6.17
C MET A 71 1.69 3.94 5.39
N MET A 72 2.02 4.55 4.25
CA MET A 72 1.01 5.15 3.35
C MET A 72 -0.05 4.13 2.92
N ILE A 73 0.39 2.91 2.57
CA ILE A 73 -0.50 1.82 2.15
C ILE A 73 -1.35 1.32 3.33
N LEU A 74 -0.75 1.13 4.51
CA LEU A 74 -1.45 0.68 5.72
C LEU A 74 -2.53 1.66 6.16
N ILE A 75 -2.23 2.97 6.12
CA ILE A 75 -3.19 4.03 6.41
C ILE A 75 -4.34 4.00 5.40
N GLY A 76 -4.01 3.88 4.11
CA GLY A 76 -5.01 3.88 3.05
C GLY A 76 -5.91 2.63 3.02
N GLY A 77 -5.37 1.47 3.37
CA GLY A 77 -6.02 0.17 3.30
C GLY A 77 -5.47 -0.73 2.21
N LEU A 78 -5.26 -2.00 2.55
CA LEU A 78 -4.71 -3.02 1.67
C LEU A 78 -5.69 -3.33 0.52
N ALA A 79 -5.15 -3.45 -0.70
CA ALA A 79 -5.90 -3.81 -1.92
C ALA A 79 -7.03 -2.84 -2.35
N ASN A 80 -6.98 -1.57 -1.96
CA ASN A 80 -7.88 -0.53 -2.45
C ASN A 80 -7.15 0.69 -2.98
N ASN A 81 -7.10 0.87 -4.31
CA ASN A 81 -6.40 2.00 -4.93
C ASN A 81 -6.89 3.38 -4.46
N LYS A 82 -8.19 3.55 -4.19
CA LYS A 82 -8.70 4.83 -3.66
C LYS A 82 -8.23 5.05 -2.24
N GLY A 83 -8.19 3.97 -1.45
CA GLY A 83 -7.67 4.00 -0.10
C GLY A 83 -6.19 4.37 -0.07
N VAL A 84 -5.36 3.69 -0.86
CA VAL A 84 -3.93 4.01 -0.98
C VAL A 84 -3.72 5.46 -1.40
N LEU A 85 -4.47 5.98 -2.39
CA LEU A 85 -4.34 7.38 -2.81
C LEU A 85 -4.63 8.37 -1.66
N VAL A 86 -5.71 8.15 -0.91
CA VAL A 86 -6.08 8.99 0.24
C VAL A 86 -5.07 8.83 1.37
N GLY A 87 -4.61 7.61 1.64
CA GLY A 87 -3.59 7.31 2.66
C GLY A 87 -2.27 8.00 2.36
N THR A 88 -1.79 7.92 1.11
CA THR A 88 -0.60 8.65 0.64
C THR A 88 -0.78 10.16 0.79
N LEU A 89 -1.91 10.72 0.35
CA LEU A 89 -2.15 12.16 0.44
C LEU A 89 -2.17 12.64 1.90
N LEU A 90 -2.90 11.94 2.77
CA LEU A 90 -2.99 12.25 4.19
C LEU A 90 -1.62 12.21 4.85
N PHE A 91 -0.89 11.12 4.63
CA PHE A 91 0.43 10.92 5.17
C PHE A 91 1.44 12.00 4.73
N VAL A 92 1.49 12.30 3.44
CA VAL A 92 2.42 13.32 2.90
C VAL A 92 2.08 14.69 3.46
N THR A 93 0.78 15.05 3.50
CA THR A 93 0.32 16.34 4.03
C THR A 93 0.67 16.47 5.51
N LEU A 94 0.38 15.42 6.29
CA LEU A 94 0.65 15.41 7.72
C LEU A 94 2.14 15.50 8.03
N ARG A 95 2.98 14.73 7.32
CA ARG A 95 4.43 14.81 7.44
C ARG A 95 4.94 16.22 7.12
N LYS A 96 4.48 16.81 6.01
CA LYS A 96 4.86 18.18 5.63
C LYS A 96 4.45 19.20 6.69
N PHE A 97 3.28 19.03 7.29
CA PHE A 97 2.81 19.86 8.40
C PHE A 97 3.72 19.71 9.63
N ILE A 98 4.04 18.48 10.03
CA ILE A 98 4.95 18.21 11.15
C ILE A 98 6.31 18.87 10.89
N ILE A 99 6.90 18.68 9.70
CA ILE A 99 8.19 19.26 9.34
C ILE A 99 8.15 20.80 9.34
N PHE A 100 7.04 21.40 8.93
CA PHE A 100 6.89 22.86 8.91
C PHE A 100 6.74 23.46 10.31
N PHE A 101 6.05 22.77 11.23
CA PHE A 101 5.79 23.27 12.59
C PHE A 101 6.80 22.78 13.65
N LYS A 102 7.67 21.80 13.34
CA LYS A 102 8.58 21.20 14.32
C LYS A 102 9.50 22.25 14.99
N ASP A 103 9.95 23.25 14.24
CA ASP A 103 10.90 24.25 14.74
C ASP A 103 10.23 25.16 15.78
N SER A 104 8.95 25.48 15.60
CA SER A 104 8.14 26.23 16.57
C SER A 104 7.83 25.43 17.83
N LEU A 105 7.85 24.10 17.75
CA LEU A 105 7.58 23.21 18.88
C LEU A 105 8.84 22.95 19.72
N GLN A 106 10.03 23.21 19.19
CA GLN A 106 11.32 22.95 19.86
C GLN A 106 11.39 23.41 21.33
N PRO A 107 10.86 24.58 21.73
CA PRO A 107 10.90 25.02 23.13
C PRO A 107 10.00 24.21 24.08
N TYR A 108 9.01 23.49 23.56
CA TYR A 108 7.98 22.80 24.34
C TYR A 108 8.21 21.29 24.45
N VAL A 109 9.13 20.72 23.66
CA VAL A 109 9.38 19.28 23.62
C VAL A 109 10.68 18.95 24.36
N PRO A 110 10.71 17.94 25.25
CA PRO A 110 11.93 17.60 26.01
C PRO A 110 12.99 16.82 25.20
N PHE A 111 12.84 16.70 23.88
CA PHE A 111 13.71 15.92 23.00
C PHE A 111 13.96 16.65 21.67
N ASP A 112 14.98 16.22 20.93
CA ASP A 112 15.32 16.81 19.63
C ASP A 112 14.17 16.69 18.62
N VAL A 113 13.81 17.82 18.02
CA VAL A 113 12.75 17.93 16.99
C VAL A 113 13.01 17.06 15.76
N VAL A 114 14.23 16.56 15.58
CA VAL A 114 14.61 15.58 14.56
C VAL A 114 13.81 14.28 14.68
N TRP A 115 13.50 13.84 15.91
CA TRP A 115 12.77 12.60 16.16
C TRP A 115 11.26 12.76 16.14
N LEU A 116 10.76 14.00 16.15
CA LEU A 116 9.34 14.31 16.25
C LEU A 116 8.54 13.71 15.08
N ASP A 117 9.08 13.76 13.87
CA ASP A 117 8.47 13.18 12.66
C ASP A 117 8.24 11.68 12.82
N PHE A 118 9.29 10.94 13.19
CA PHE A 118 9.23 9.50 13.38
C PHE A 118 8.30 9.08 14.53
N LEU A 119 8.35 9.80 15.66
CA LEU A 119 7.51 9.49 16.83
C LEU A 119 6.03 9.72 16.55
N LEU A 120 5.66 10.89 16.03
CA LEU A 120 4.27 11.21 15.75
C LEU A 120 3.68 10.24 14.73
N LEU A 121 4.42 9.95 13.67
CA LEU A 121 3.95 9.04 12.64
C LEU A 121 3.90 7.59 13.10
N GLY A 122 4.82 7.16 13.97
CA GLY A 122 4.71 5.88 14.65
C GLY A 122 3.45 5.78 15.52
N VAL A 123 3.15 6.81 16.30
CA VAL A 123 1.92 6.88 17.11
C VAL A 123 0.67 6.85 16.22
N ILE A 124 0.67 7.60 15.12
CA ILE A 124 -0.44 7.61 14.15
C ILE A 124 -0.62 6.23 13.53
N LEU A 125 0.48 5.55 13.16
CA LEU A 125 0.42 4.19 12.65
C LEU A 125 -0.21 3.25 13.68
N ILE A 126 0.24 3.28 14.93
CA ILE A 126 -0.31 2.46 16.01
C ILE A 126 -1.80 2.76 16.21
N ALA A 127 -2.19 4.04 16.23
CA ALA A 127 -3.59 4.45 16.33
C ALA A 127 -4.41 3.89 15.17
N VAL A 128 -3.94 3.99 13.93
CA VAL A 128 -4.62 3.45 12.76
C VAL A 128 -4.76 1.93 12.85
N LEU A 129 -3.71 1.22 13.26
CA LEU A 129 -3.76 -0.23 13.44
C LEU A 129 -4.73 -0.64 14.55
N LEU A 130 -4.85 0.15 15.62
CA LEU A 130 -5.73 -0.12 16.75
C LEU A 130 -7.20 0.15 16.42
N TYR A 131 -7.51 1.28 15.78
CA TYR A 131 -8.89 1.66 15.48
C TYR A 131 -9.42 1.04 14.17
N ARG A 132 -8.57 0.85 13.16
CA ARG A 132 -8.95 0.40 11.81
C ARG A 132 -7.82 -0.41 11.14
N PRO A 133 -7.55 -1.65 11.58
CA PRO A 133 -6.47 -2.50 11.03
C PRO A 133 -6.63 -2.85 9.54
N GLN A 134 -7.83 -2.64 8.97
CA GLN A 134 -8.11 -2.84 7.54
C GLN A 134 -7.87 -1.59 6.69
N GLY A 135 -7.43 -0.48 7.30
CA GLY A 135 -7.26 0.85 6.70
C GLY A 135 -8.56 1.61 6.48
N ILE A 136 -8.46 2.81 5.89
CA ILE A 136 -9.62 3.71 5.71
C ILE A 136 -10.68 3.11 4.77
N PHE A 137 -10.25 2.38 3.73
CA PHE A 137 -11.19 1.76 2.79
C PHE A 137 -10.94 0.26 2.61
N THR A 138 -11.73 -0.56 3.31
CA THR A 138 -11.73 -2.02 3.20
C THR A 138 -11.97 -2.52 1.76
N GLU A 139 -11.26 -3.58 1.38
CA GLU A 139 -11.48 -4.29 0.12
C GLU A 139 -12.91 -4.86 0.05
N LYS A 140 -13.70 -4.44 -0.94
CA LYS A 140 -15.08 -4.96 -1.11
C LYS A 140 -15.03 -6.49 -1.33
N PRO A 141 -15.76 -7.30 -0.57
CA PRO A 141 -15.82 -8.75 -0.76
C PRO A 141 -16.28 -9.08 -2.18
N THR A 142 -15.67 -10.09 -2.80
CA THR A 142 -16.15 -10.65 -4.06
C THR A 142 -17.54 -11.23 -3.82
N LYS A 143 -18.56 -10.77 -4.56
CA LYS A 143 -19.92 -11.33 -4.46
C LYS A 143 -19.87 -12.80 -4.90
N THR A 144 -19.90 -13.71 -3.95
CA THR A 144 -20.16 -15.14 -4.20
C THR A 144 -21.58 -15.26 -4.76
N ILE A 145 -21.78 -16.17 -5.72
CA ILE A 145 -23.11 -16.49 -6.26
C ILE A 145 -23.99 -16.92 -5.08
N SER A 146 -25.18 -16.29 -4.93
CA SER A 146 -26.14 -16.62 -3.87
C SER A 146 -26.48 -18.10 -3.94
N LYS A 147 -26.53 -18.77 -2.79
CA LYS A 147 -26.85 -20.20 -2.68
C LYS A 147 -28.24 -20.57 -3.22
N GLU A 148 -29.09 -19.60 -3.54
CA GLU A 148 -30.42 -19.81 -4.14
C GLU A 148 -30.40 -20.35 -5.58
N ASN A 149 -29.29 -20.23 -6.30
CA ASN A 149 -29.20 -20.70 -7.70
C ASN A 149 -28.55 -22.09 -7.85
N PHE A 150 -28.39 -22.85 -6.77
CA PHE A 150 -28.04 -24.26 -6.90
C PHE A 150 -29.32 -25.04 -7.22
N PRO A 151 -29.48 -25.61 -8.43
CA PRO A 151 -30.52 -26.60 -8.65
C PRO A 151 -30.27 -27.72 -7.65
N ASP A 152 -31.24 -27.91 -6.76
CA ASP A 152 -31.22 -28.93 -5.73
C ASP A 152 -30.87 -30.25 -6.43
N LYS A 153 -29.78 -30.90 -6.01
CA LYS A 153 -29.40 -32.20 -6.54
C LYS A 153 -30.61 -33.11 -6.33
N GLN A 154 -31.21 -33.53 -7.44
CA GLN A 154 -32.19 -34.59 -7.49
C GLN A 154 -31.64 -35.77 -6.68
N LYS A 155 -32.20 -35.98 -5.49
CA LYS A 155 -31.98 -37.16 -4.67
C LYS A 155 -32.78 -38.29 -5.32
N GLY A 156 -32.07 -39.22 -5.94
CA GLY A 156 -32.51 -40.62 -6.00
C GLY A 156 -32.32 -41.28 -4.64
#